data_AF-A0A6F8Y8I1-F1
#
_entry.id   AF-A0A6F8Y8I1-F1
#
_cell.length_a   1.000
_cell.length_b   1.000
_cell.length_c   1.000
_cell.angle_alpha   90.00
_cell.angle_beta   90.00
_cell.angle_gamma   90.00
#
_symmetry.space_group_name_H-M   'P 1'
#
loop_
_entity.id
_entity.type
_entity.pdbx_description
1 polymer ?
#
loop_
_entity_poly.entity_id
_entity_poly.type
_entity_poly.pdbx_seq_one_letter_code
_entity_poly.pdbx_strand_id
1 'polypeptide(L)'
;MPSLPFGGTITYGEYSPLRVESVMADTERLQWRKSTRCDNATCVEVAESAGGVVLRDGKDPTGPRLTFTARQWTAFLAWTRQRSQ
;
A
#
# COMPACT_ATOMS: atom_id res chain seq x y z
N MET A 1 -3.14 -9.04 -43.25
CA MET A 1 -2.21 -8.73 -42.14
C MET A 1 -1.34 -7.56 -42.58
N PRO A 2 -1.41 -6.37 -41.97
CA PRO A 2 -0.56 -5.25 -42.37
C PRO A 2 0.72 -5.22 -41.54
N SER A 3 1.87 -5.17 -42.21
CA SER A 3 3.22 -5.06 -41.66
C SER A 3 3.55 -3.62 -41.30
N LEU A 4 4.09 -3.39 -40.10
CA LEU A 4 4.60 -2.09 -39.66
C LEU A 4 6.06 -1.88 -40.13
N PRO A 5 6.47 -0.64 -40.44
CA PRO A 5 7.73 -0.33 -41.13
C PRO A 5 8.98 -0.27 -40.23
N PHE A 6 8.88 -0.56 -38.94
CA PHE A 6 10.02 -0.54 -38.02
C PHE A 6 10.20 -1.92 -37.40
N GLY A 7 11.31 -2.59 -37.74
CA GLY A 7 11.69 -3.92 -37.26
C GLY A 7 12.09 -3.99 -35.78
N GLY A 8 11.40 -3.24 -34.92
CA GLY A 8 11.54 -3.33 -33.47
C GLY A 8 10.39 -4.15 -32.91
N THR A 9 10.67 -5.37 -32.44
CA THR A 9 9.75 -6.06 -31.54
C THR A 9 9.68 -5.25 -30.26
N ILE A 10 8.50 -4.74 -29.89
CA ILE A 10 8.26 -4.24 -28.53
C ILE A 10 8.37 -5.47 -27.62
N THR A 11 9.56 -5.70 -27.07
CA THR A 11 9.69 -6.57 -25.91
C THR A 11 9.01 -5.82 -24.78
N TYR A 12 7.87 -6.33 -24.30
CA TYR A 12 7.35 -5.92 -23.01
C TYR A 12 8.49 -6.15 -22.03
N GLY A 13 9.04 -5.04 -21.50
CA GLY A 13 10.21 -5.09 -20.65
C GLY A 13 10.02 -6.14 -19.58
N GLU A 14 11.07 -6.93 -19.37
CA GLU A 14 11.19 -7.91 -18.30
C GLU A 14 10.84 -7.26 -16.96
N TYR A 15 9.56 -7.32 -16.60
CA TYR A 15 9.09 -6.96 -15.28
C TYR A 15 9.57 -8.06 -14.35
N SER A 16 10.78 -7.87 -13.84
CA SER A 16 11.36 -8.73 -12.82
C SER A 16 10.37 -8.81 -11.65
N PRO A 17 9.76 -9.99 -11.38
CA PRO A 17 8.71 -10.13 -10.36
C PRO A 17 9.25 -9.92 -8.94
N LEU A 18 10.58 -9.91 -8.77
CA LEU A 18 11.24 -9.77 -7.48
C LEU A 18 10.95 -8.43 -6.78
N ARG A 19 10.49 -7.39 -7.49
CA ARG A 19 10.12 -6.10 -6.86
C ARG A 19 8.68 -6.06 -6.35
N VAL A 20 7.74 -6.79 -6.96
CA VAL A 20 6.33 -6.81 -6.52
C VAL A 20 6.09 -7.80 -5.39
N GLU A 21 6.79 -8.94 -5.39
CA GLU A 21 6.64 -9.96 -4.34
C GLU A 21 7.28 -9.53 -3.01
N SER A 22 8.43 -8.84 -3.06
CA SER A 22 9.15 -8.42 -1.85
C SER A 22 8.39 -7.35 -1.05
N VAL A 23 7.70 -6.41 -1.72
CA VAL A 23 6.94 -5.35 -1.02
C VAL A 23 5.76 -5.93 -0.23
N MET A 24 5.12 -6.98 -0.73
CA MET A 24 4.01 -7.66 -0.04
C MET A 24 4.49 -8.47 1.17
N ALA A 25 5.63 -9.16 1.04
CA ALA A 25 6.22 -9.95 2.12
C ALA A 25 6.83 -9.09 3.23
N ASP A 26 7.46 -7.96 2.88
CA ASP A 26 8.02 -7.01 3.87
C ASP A 26 6.94 -6.36 4.72
N THR A 27 5.76 -6.11 4.14
CA THR A 27 4.66 -5.46 4.87
C THR A 27 3.95 -6.41 5.85
N GLU A 28 3.93 -7.72 5.60
CA GLU A 28 3.39 -8.72 6.55
C GLU A 28 4.20 -8.80 7.85
N ARG A 29 5.51 -8.59 7.79
CA ARG A 29 6.41 -8.66 8.96
C ARG A 29 6.38 -7.40 9.84
N LEU A 30 5.62 -6.38 9.45
CA LEU A 30 5.56 -5.14 10.21
C LEU A 30 4.80 -5.32 11.52
N GLN A 31 5.10 -4.45 12.49
CA GLN A 31 4.38 -4.42 13.76
C GLN A 31 3.03 -3.73 13.59
N TRP A 32 2.00 -4.52 13.30
CA TRP A 32 0.63 -4.03 13.11
C TRP A 32 -0.02 -3.65 14.44
N ARG A 33 -0.59 -2.45 14.49
CA ARG A 33 -1.40 -1.94 15.60
C ARG A 33 -2.85 -1.83 15.15
N LYS A 34 -3.72 -2.60 15.82
CA LYS A 34 -5.17 -2.55 15.62
C LYS A 34 -5.79 -1.41 16.43
N SER A 35 -6.76 -0.72 15.85
CA SER A 35 -7.52 0.32 16.56
C SER A 35 -8.34 -0.26 17.73
N THR A 36 -8.36 0.43 18.86
CA THR A 36 -9.19 0.09 20.03
C THR A 36 -10.69 0.27 19.77
N ARG A 37 -11.08 0.98 18.70
CA ARG A 37 -12.46 1.17 18.27
C ARG A 37 -12.90 0.18 17.17
N CYS A 38 -12.17 -0.93 17.01
CA CYS A 38 -12.53 -2.01 16.12
C CYS A 38 -13.77 -2.73 16.68
N ASP A 39 -14.94 -2.34 16.17
CA ASP A 39 -16.20 -3.07 16.29
C ASP A 39 -16.60 -3.56 14.89
N ASN A 40 -17.47 -4.57 14.83
CA ASN A 40 -17.78 -5.46 13.71
C ASN A 40 -17.99 -4.85 12.30
N ALA A 41 -18.03 -3.52 12.15
CA ALA A 41 -18.22 -2.81 10.89
C ALA A 41 -16.93 -2.24 10.27
N THR A 42 -15.96 -1.76 11.03
CA THR A 42 -14.80 -1.02 10.46
C THR A 42 -13.56 -1.16 11.34
N CYS A 43 -12.65 -2.04 10.96
CA CYS A 43 -11.39 -2.25 11.68
C CYS A 43 -10.24 -1.84 10.79
N VAL A 44 -9.41 -0.92 11.25
CA VAL A 44 -8.20 -0.50 10.56
C VAL A 44 -6.98 -0.90 11.37
N GLU A 45 -5.95 -1.35 10.67
CA GLU A 45 -4.65 -1.65 11.24
C GLU A 45 -3.59 -0.78 10.59
N VAL A 46 -2.66 -0.28 11.41
CA VAL A 46 -1.58 0.62 11.00
C VAL A 46 -0.26 0.00 11.39
N ALA A 47 0.72 0.06 10.51
CA ALA A 47 2.09 -0.36 10.76
C ALA A 47 3.09 0.70 10.30
N GLU A 48 4.16 0.89 11.06
CA GLU A 48 5.31 1.68 10.63
C GLU A 48 6.24 0.80 9.78
N SER A 49 6.76 1.35 8.68
CA SER A 49 7.72 0.71 7.79
C SER A 49 8.91 1.63 7.53
N ALA A 50 10.00 1.09 6.98
CA ALA A 50 11.18 1.88 6.65
C ALA A 50 10.89 3.05 5.68
N GLY A 51 9.81 2.95 4.88
CA GLY A 51 9.39 3.98 3.92
C GLY A 51 8.30 4.94 4.43
N GLY A 52 7.74 4.70 5.62
CA GLY A 52 6.65 5.49 6.18
C GLY A 52 5.63 4.66 6.94
N VAL A 53 4.35 4.76 6.56
CA VAL A 53 3.24 4.14 7.29
C VAL A 53 2.36 3.36 6.33
N VAL A 54 1.97 2.16 6.72
CA VAL A 54 1.13 1.26 5.94
C VAL A 54 -0.20 1.04 6.66
N LEU A 55 -1.29 1.13 5.92
CA LEU A 55 -2.66 0.93 6.39
C LEU A 55 -3.26 -0.28 5.68
N ARG A 56 -3.97 -1.10 6.44
CA ARG A 56 -4.80 -2.18 5.90
C ARG A 56 -6.14 -2.27 6.62
N ASP A 57 -7.10 -2.89 5.96
CA ASP A 57 -8.34 -3.30 6.59
C ASP A 57 -8.07 -4.51 7.50
N GLY A 58 -8.51 -4.43 8.75
CA GLY A 58 -8.31 -5.48 9.74
C GLY A 58 -9.22 -6.69 9.58
N LYS A 59 -10.22 -6.63 8.68
CA LYS A 59 -11.08 -7.76 8.31
C LYS A 59 -10.56 -8.48 7.07
N ASP A 60 -9.86 -7.78 6.18
CA ASP A 60 -9.16 -8.35 5.02
C ASP A 60 -7.65 -8.03 5.04
N PRO A 61 -6.83 -8.83 5.77
CA PRO A 61 -5.37 -8.65 5.82
C PRO A 61 -4.67 -8.88 4.48
N THR A 62 -5.32 -9.63 3.57
CA THR A 62 -4.84 -9.92 2.22
C THR A 62 -5.24 -8.87 1.20
N GLY A 63 -6.12 -7.95 1.60
CA GLY A 63 -6.62 -6.87 0.76
C GLY A 63 -5.57 -5.80 0.44
N PRO A 64 -5.96 -4.80 -0.37
CA PRO A 64 -5.08 -3.73 -0.79
C PRO A 64 -4.56 -2.90 0.39
N ARG A 65 -3.26 -2.61 0.38
CA ARG A 65 -2.56 -1.84 1.42
C ARG A 65 -2.34 -0.41 0.96
N LEU A 66 -2.68 0.56 1.78
CA LEU A 66 -2.40 1.97 1.53
C LEU A 66 -1.07 2.34 2.18
N THR A 67 -0.10 2.77 1.37
CA THR A 67 1.22 3.19 1.87
C THR A 67 1.35 4.70 1.80
N PHE A 68 1.76 5.30 2.91
CA PHE A 68 2.00 6.73 3.06
C PHE A 68 3.48 6.96 3.35
N THR A 69 4.06 7.97 2.73
CA THR A 69 5.34 8.53 3.22
C THR A 69 5.10 9.21 4.57
N ALA A 70 6.16 9.39 5.38
CA ALA A 70 6.07 10.10 6.65
C ALA A 70 5.44 11.50 6.51
N ARG A 71 5.77 12.23 5.43
CA ARG A 71 5.19 13.56 5.16
C ARG A 71 3.70 13.50 4.87
N GLN A 72 3.26 12.52 4.05
CA GLN A 72 1.84 12.34 3.75
C GLN A 72 1.05 11.90 4.99
N TRP A 73 1.63 11.04 5.83
CA TRP A 73 1.01 10.60 7.06
C TRP A 73 0.76 11.76 8.02
N THR A 74 1.75 12.63 8.23
CA THR A 74 1.58 13.85 9.05
C THR A 74 0.50 14.77 8.50
N ALA A 75 0.47 15.00 7.19
CA ALA A 75 -0.56 15.81 6.55
C ALA A 75 -1.96 15.19 6.70
N PHE A 76 -2.07 13.87 6.55
CA PHE A 76 -3.32 13.12 6.75
C PHE A 76 -3.83 13.25 8.19
N LEU A 77 -2.95 13.12 9.18
CA LEU A 77 -3.29 13.30 10.60
C LEU A 77 -3.70 14.74 10.93
N ALA A 78 -3.07 15.74 10.32
CA ALA A 78 -3.45 17.14 10.49
C ALA A 78 -4.86 17.40 9.92
N TRP A 79 -5.15 16.88 8.73
CA TRP A 79 -6.46 17.02 8.09
C TRP A 79 -7.57 16.27 8.83
N THR A 80 -7.33 15.03 9.28
CA THR A 80 -8.35 14.24 10.00
C THR A 80 -8.74 14.89 11.33
N ARG A 81 -7.79 15.47 12.08
CA ARG A 81 -8.07 16.22 13.32
C ARG A 81 -8.97 17.44 13.11
N GLN A 82 -8.88 18.09 11.96
CA GLN A 82 -9.75 19.23 11.63
C GLN A 82 -11.18 18.80 11.29
N ARG A 83 -11.36 17.56 10.82
CA ARG A 83 -12.67 17.02 10.42
C ARG A 83 -13.40 16.24 11.50
N SER A 84 -12.73 15.94 12.61
CA SER A 84 -13.34 15.27 13.77
C SER A 84 -13.93 16.24 14.80
N GLN A 85 -13.96 17.54 14.50
CA GLN A 85 -14.70 18.58 15.24
C GLN A 85 -15.95 18.97 14.46
#